data_AF-A0A3N6AMV5-F1
#
_entry.id   AF-A0A3N6AMV5-F1
#
_cell.length_a   1.000
_cell.length_b   1.000
_cell.length_c   1.000
_cell.angle_alpha   90.00
_cell.angle_beta   90.00
_cell.angle_gamma   90.00
#
_symmetry.space_group_name_H-M   'P 1'
#
loop_
_entity.id
_entity.type
_entity.pdbx_description
1 polymer ?
#
loop_
_entity_poly.entity_id
_entity_poly.type
_entity_poly.pdbx_seq_one_letter_code
_entity_poly.pdbx_strand_id
1 'polypeptide(L)'
;SDDMRRAQVCVLGVSVVEALFPHQDTVVGRFVQLGGQRFSVIGLLEKRKGGFLGESDEDNLVFIPYRTLLKLSPRSDWLWVTIKARTGMLPKAMDDTTAILRRQRGVRFNQENDFDLTTPDKLISQFDQITASVGLIAIAISGVGLLVGGIGVMNIMLVSVTERTREIGVRKAVGAKRQDITFQFLFEAMTLTTVGGILGIIFAVLVSYIVIFFVPALPAEIPMWAVITGFAVSVAIGMVFGVWPAVKASRLDPIESLRYE
;
A
#
# COMPACT_ATOMS: atom_id res chain seq x y z
N SER A 1 14.64 41.70 -9.03
CA SER A 1 13.90 40.72 -8.23
C SER A 1 14.21 40.93 -6.76
N ASP A 2 13.33 40.48 -5.88
CA ASP A 2 13.51 40.57 -4.41
C ASP A 2 14.75 39.80 -3.94
N ASP A 3 15.11 38.71 -4.63
CA ASP A 3 16.35 37.98 -4.41
C ASP A 3 17.61 38.84 -4.65
N MET A 4 17.68 39.57 -5.77
CA MET A 4 18.81 40.45 -6.07
C MET A 4 18.98 41.56 -5.02
N ARG A 5 17.87 42.06 -4.47
CA ARG A 5 17.86 43.09 -3.41
C ARG A 5 18.06 42.53 -2.01
N ARG A 6 18.09 41.20 -1.86
CA ARG A 6 18.14 40.51 -0.56
C ARG A 6 17.04 40.99 0.37
N ALA A 7 15.82 41.14 -0.18
CA ALA A 7 14.68 41.65 0.55
C ALA A 7 14.33 40.72 1.73
N GLN A 8 13.90 41.32 2.84
CA GLN A 8 13.42 40.62 4.02
C GLN A 8 11.91 40.39 3.90
N VAL A 9 11.54 39.55 2.94
CA VAL A 9 10.15 39.17 2.66
C VAL A 9 10.01 37.65 2.76
N CYS A 10 8.83 37.17 3.15
CA CYS A 10 8.55 35.74 3.24
C CYS A 10 7.16 35.37 2.73
N VAL A 11 7.03 34.12 2.28
CA VAL A 11 5.76 33.46 1.99
C VAL A 11 5.60 32.32 3.00
N LEU A 12 4.44 32.24 3.65
CA LEU A 12 4.17 31.29 4.73
C LEU A 12 3.29 30.13 4.27
N GLY A 13 3.60 28.92 4.74
CA GLY A 13 2.70 27.77 4.69
C GLY A 13 1.51 27.91 5.63
N VAL A 14 0.46 27.14 5.37
CA VAL A 14 -0.84 27.25 6.06
C VAL A 14 -0.72 26.91 7.55
N SER A 15 0.00 25.84 7.91
CA SER A 15 0.20 25.45 9.31
C SER A 15 1.00 26.50 10.09
N VAL A 16 1.96 27.17 9.45
CA VAL A 16 2.72 28.28 10.06
C VAL A 16 1.79 29.47 10.36
N VAL A 17 0.85 29.75 9.46
CA VAL A 17 -0.15 30.81 9.65
C VAL A 17 -1.08 30.47 10.81
N GLU A 18 -1.64 29.26 10.83
CA GLU A 18 -2.55 28.80 11.88
C GLU A 18 -1.88 28.86 13.27
N ALA A 19 -0.59 28.52 13.34
CA ALA A 19 0.19 28.56 14.59
C ALA A 19 0.56 29.99 15.05
N LEU A 20 0.99 30.86 14.13
CA LEU A 20 1.48 32.22 14.48
C LEU A 20 0.37 33.26 14.54
N PHE A 21 -0.75 33.04 13.85
CA PHE A 21 -1.84 34.00 13.67
C PHE A 21 -3.24 33.36 13.81
N PRO A 22 -3.56 32.68 14.93
CA PRO A 22 -4.77 31.84 15.08
C PRO A 22 -6.12 32.58 14.99
N HIS A 23 -6.12 33.92 15.06
CA HIS A 23 -7.34 34.75 15.09
C HIS A 23 -7.26 35.95 14.14
N GLN A 24 -6.54 35.83 13.02
CA GLN A 24 -6.36 36.95 12.09
C GLN A 24 -6.73 36.55 10.66
N ASP A 25 -7.70 37.29 10.12
CA ASP A 25 -8.17 37.08 8.74
C ASP A 25 -7.19 37.61 7.69
N THR A 26 -6.23 38.45 8.08
CA THR A 26 -5.24 39.04 7.16
C THR A 26 -3.83 38.98 7.74
N VAL A 27 -3.00 38.16 7.11
CA VAL A 27 -1.61 37.88 7.50
C VAL A 27 -0.60 38.61 6.59
N VAL A 28 -0.98 38.89 5.35
CA VAL A 28 -0.15 39.66 4.40
C VAL A 28 0.06 41.08 4.93
N GLY A 29 1.29 41.58 4.84
CA GLY A 29 1.73 42.88 5.36
C GLY A 29 2.22 42.85 6.80
N ARG A 30 2.02 41.74 7.53
CA ARG A 30 2.55 41.58 8.89
C ARG A 30 4.02 41.18 8.88
N PHE A 31 4.63 41.17 10.06
CA PHE A 31 6.02 40.77 10.24
C PHE A 31 6.13 39.48 11.05
N VAL A 32 7.02 38.61 10.62
CA VAL A 32 7.48 37.43 11.37
C VAL A 32 8.97 37.55 11.65
N GLN A 33 9.45 36.95 12.73
CA GLN A 33 10.86 36.95 13.07
C GLN A 33 11.51 35.61 12.70
N LEU A 34 12.53 35.65 11.85
CA LEU A 34 13.29 34.49 11.41
C LEU A 34 14.77 34.74 11.68
N GLY A 35 15.42 33.86 12.46
CA GLY A 35 16.85 34.00 12.78
C GLY A 35 17.23 35.35 13.40
N GLY A 36 16.34 35.92 14.22
CA GLY A 36 16.52 37.23 14.86
C GLY A 36 16.18 38.45 13.98
N GLN A 37 15.89 38.28 12.69
CA GLN A 37 15.55 39.37 11.77
C GLN A 37 14.04 39.42 11.46
N ARG A 38 13.51 40.60 11.17
CA ARG A 38 12.09 40.79 10.80
C ARG A 38 11.88 40.62 9.31
N PHE A 39 10.90 39.82 8.93
CA PHE A 39 10.48 39.56 7.55
C PHE A 39 9.03 39.97 7.34
N SER A 40 8.75 40.68 6.25
CA SER A 40 7.38 41.05 5.87
C SER A 40 6.71 39.91 5.12
N VAL A 41 5.51 39.51 5.53
CA VAL A 41 4.71 38.47 4.87
C VAL A 41 4.08 39.05 3.61
N ILE A 42 4.42 38.50 2.44
CA ILE A 42 3.92 38.99 1.14
C ILE A 42 2.94 38.01 0.47
N GLY A 43 2.80 36.80 1.00
CA GLY A 43 1.91 35.79 0.44
C GLY A 43 1.78 34.57 1.34
N LEU A 44 0.79 33.76 1.03
CA LEU A 44 0.49 32.50 1.69
C LEU A 44 0.48 31.38 0.63
N LEU A 45 0.94 30.19 1.00
CA LEU A 45 0.79 29.01 0.17
C LEU A 45 -0.65 28.50 0.23
N GLU A 46 -1.13 27.93 -0.86
CA GLU A 46 -2.38 27.18 -0.84
C GLU A 46 -2.21 25.87 -0.06
N LYS A 47 -3.23 25.52 0.73
CA LYS A 47 -3.25 24.26 1.48
C LYS A 47 -3.15 23.09 0.52
N ARG A 48 -2.10 22.27 0.64
CA ARG A 48 -2.00 21.02 -0.11
C ARG A 48 -2.88 19.96 0.55
N LYS A 49 -3.32 18.96 -0.21
CA LYS A 49 -3.90 17.75 0.40
C LYS A 49 -2.78 17.08 1.21
N GLY A 50 -3.05 16.82 2.49
CA GLY A 50 -2.07 16.27 3.44
C GLY A 50 -1.43 14.96 2.96
N GLY A 51 -0.20 14.72 3.42
CA GLY A 51 0.56 13.51 3.12
C GLY A 51 0.13 12.29 3.96
N PHE A 52 0.77 11.15 3.69
CA PHE A 52 0.50 9.81 4.26
C PHE A 52 0.43 9.71 5.80
N LEU A 53 0.84 10.76 6.56
CA LEU A 53 0.84 10.80 8.03
C LEU A 53 0.12 12.01 8.67
N GLY A 54 -0.57 12.88 7.91
CA GLY A 54 -1.26 14.05 8.48
C GLY A 54 -0.94 15.36 7.75
N GLU A 55 -0.78 16.46 8.50
CA GLU A 55 -0.34 17.76 7.95
C GLU A 55 0.87 17.53 7.04
N SER A 56 0.85 18.10 5.84
CA SER A 56 2.00 18.00 4.95
C SER A 56 3.15 18.78 5.58
N ASP A 57 4.36 18.19 5.67
CA ASP A 57 5.57 18.95 6.03
C ASP A 57 5.74 20.19 5.12
N GLU A 58 5.15 20.17 3.91
CA GLU A 58 5.09 21.30 2.99
C GLU A 58 4.22 22.47 3.48
N ASP A 59 3.18 22.21 4.29
CA ASP A 59 2.32 23.25 4.88
C ASP A 59 3.00 23.97 6.06
N ASN A 60 4.10 23.40 6.58
CA ASN A 60 4.95 23.98 7.62
C ASN A 60 6.22 24.68 7.07
N LEU A 61 6.22 25.07 5.79
CA LEU A 61 7.36 25.73 5.15
C LEU A 61 7.27 27.27 5.18
N VAL A 62 8.44 27.90 5.23
CA VAL A 62 8.60 29.36 5.06
C VAL A 62 9.57 29.62 3.92
N PHE A 63 9.10 30.27 2.86
CA PHE A 63 9.93 30.62 1.72
C PHE A 63 10.47 32.04 1.88
N ILE A 64 11.79 32.19 1.74
CA ILE A 64 12.49 33.48 1.69
C ILE A 64 13.43 33.51 0.47
N PRO A 65 13.82 34.70 -0.03
CA PRO A 65 14.77 34.78 -1.14
C PRO A 65 16.11 34.10 -0.80
N TYR A 66 16.67 33.35 -1.75
CA TYR A 66 17.88 32.54 -1.56
C TYR A 66 19.08 33.34 -1.06
N ARG A 67 19.33 34.52 -1.67
CA ARG A 67 20.44 35.38 -1.22
C ARG A 67 20.22 35.98 0.17
N THR A 68 18.98 36.06 0.65
CA THR A 68 18.65 36.45 2.02
C THR A 68 18.91 35.30 2.98
N LEU A 69 18.59 34.06 2.59
CA LEU A 69 18.91 32.85 3.36
C LEU A 69 20.43 32.71 3.59
N LEU A 70 21.25 32.93 2.57
CA LEU A 70 22.72 32.86 2.69
C LEU A 70 23.31 33.84 3.71
N LYS A 71 22.65 34.98 3.97
CA LYS A 71 23.05 35.91 5.05
C LYS A 71 22.70 35.38 6.44
N LEU A 72 21.54 34.73 6.55
CA LEU A 72 21.03 34.19 7.81
C LEU A 72 21.76 32.89 8.20
N SER A 73 22.08 32.05 7.21
CA SER A 73 22.77 30.77 7.41
C SER A 73 23.93 30.61 6.41
N PRO A 74 25.09 31.21 6.69
CA PRO A 74 26.25 31.17 5.80
C PRO A 74 26.89 29.79 5.64
N ARG A 75 26.59 28.85 6.57
CA ARG A 75 27.10 27.46 6.58
C ARG A 75 26.10 26.45 6.00
N SER A 76 25.13 26.93 5.22
CA SER A 76 24.15 26.03 4.60
C SER A 76 24.78 25.38 3.37
N ASP A 77 25.20 24.13 3.53
CA ASP A 77 25.92 23.38 2.48
C ASP A 77 24.98 22.54 1.61
N TRP A 78 23.69 22.47 1.96
CA TRP A 78 22.68 21.73 1.22
C TRP A 78 21.84 22.68 0.34
N LEU A 79 21.73 22.37 -0.94
CA LEU A 79 20.96 23.16 -1.90
C LEU A 79 20.11 22.23 -2.77
N TRP A 80 18.80 22.36 -2.66
CA TRP A 80 17.86 21.71 -3.56
C TRP A 80 17.48 22.66 -4.71
N VAL A 81 17.74 22.26 -5.95
CA VAL A 81 17.43 23.07 -7.13
C VAL A 81 16.36 22.36 -7.95
N THR A 82 15.23 23.01 -8.14
CA THR A 82 14.17 22.51 -9.02
C THR A 82 14.39 23.04 -10.43
N ILE A 83 14.55 22.14 -11.40
CA ILE A 83 14.76 22.48 -12.81
C ILE A 83 13.57 21.97 -13.61
N LYS A 84 12.89 22.87 -14.32
CA LYS A 84 11.77 22.51 -15.19
C LYS A 84 12.25 22.35 -16.62
N ALA A 85 12.26 21.11 -17.11
CA ALA A 85 12.53 20.83 -18.52
C ALA A 85 11.39 21.36 -19.42
N ARG A 86 11.74 21.73 -20.66
CA ARG A 86 10.72 21.96 -21.70
C ARG A 86 10.05 20.63 -22.05
N THR A 87 8.79 20.70 -22.49
CA THR A 87 8.02 19.51 -22.88
C THR A 87 8.79 18.65 -23.88
N GLY A 88 8.90 17.34 -23.61
CA GLY A 88 9.62 16.37 -24.46
C GLY A 88 11.15 16.41 -24.37
N MET A 89 11.73 17.30 -23.56
CA MET A 89 13.19 17.50 -23.47
C MET A 89 13.80 17.02 -22.15
N LEU A 90 13.06 16.23 -21.36
CA LEU A 90 13.52 15.78 -20.04
C LEU A 90 14.86 15.03 -20.08
N PRO A 91 15.09 14.02 -20.95
CA PRO A 91 16.38 13.31 -20.98
C PRO A 91 17.54 14.25 -21.31
N LYS A 92 17.38 15.10 -22.33
CA LYS A 92 18.38 16.09 -22.71
C LYS A 92 18.67 17.09 -21.59
N ALA A 93 17.62 17.57 -20.90
CA ALA A 93 17.77 18.49 -19.78
C ALA A 93 18.53 17.84 -18.62
N MET A 94 18.34 16.54 -18.36
CA MET A 94 19.10 15.82 -17.34
C MET A 94 20.58 15.69 -17.72
N ASP A 95 20.88 15.35 -18.98
CA ASP A 95 22.26 15.25 -19.47
C ASP A 95 22.96 16.60 -19.43
N ASP A 96 22.32 17.65 -19.95
CA ASP A 96 22.85 19.02 -19.96
C ASP A 96 23.08 19.52 -18.52
N THR A 97 22.13 19.29 -17.61
CA THR A 97 22.26 19.66 -16.20
C THR A 97 23.42 18.92 -15.53
N THR A 98 23.55 17.61 -15.78
CA THR A 98 24.64 16.80 -15.24
C THR A 98 25.99 17.31 -15.73
N ALA A 99 26.12 17.61 -17.03
CA ALA A 99 27.35 18.15 -17.60
C ALA A 99 27.72 19.52 -17.01
N ILE A 100 26.73 20.40 -16.85
CA ILE A 100 26.93 21.73 -16.24
C ILE A 100 27.39 21.59 -14.79
N LEU A 101 26.72 20.75 -13.99
CA LEU A 101 27.04 20.56 -12.58
C LEU A 101 28.42 19.90 -12.39
N ARG A 102 28.77 18.87 -13.17
CA ARG A 102 30.11 18.26 -13.12
C ARG A 102 31.21 19.27 -13.44
N ARG A 103 31.00 20.12 -14.47
CA ARG A 103 31.95 21.18 -14.82
C ARG A 103 32.06 22.22 -13.71
N GLN A 104 30.94 22.67 -13.15
CA GLN A 104 30.91 23.70 -12.12
C GLN A 104 31.52 23.22 -10.79
N ARG A 105 31.35 21.93 -10.46
CA ARG A 105 31.90 21.29 -9.26
C ARG A 105 33.30 20.69 -9.46
N GLY A 106 33.82 20.68 -10.69
CA GLY A 106 35.14 20.15 -10.99
C GLY A 106 35.26 18.63 -10.87
N VAL A 107 34.14 17.89 -11.03
CA VAL A 107 34.11 16.42 -10.94
C VAL A 107 34.86 15.81 -12.13
N ARG A 108 35.90 15.02 -11.85
CA ARG A 108 36.72 14.38 -12.89
C ARG A 108 35.94 13.32 -13.66
N PHE A 109 36.29 13.05 -14.91
CA PHE A 109 35.57 12.06 -15.76
C PHE A 109 35.45 10.67 -15.14
N ASN A 110 36.44 10.24 -14.34
CA ASN A 110 36.47 8.92 -13.69
C ASN A 110 35.90 8.92 -12.26
N GLN A 111 35.32 10.02 -11.80
CA GLN A 111 34.70 10.13 -10.48
C GLN A 111 33.17 10.11 -10.60
N GLU A 112 32.54 9.47 -9.62
CA GLU A 112 31.10 9.52 -9.43
C GLU A 112 30.65 10.96 -9.10
N ASN A 113 29.37 11.26 -9.36
CA ASN A 113 28.81 12.57 -9.05
C ASN A 113 28.74 12.76 -7.53
N ASP A 114 29.08 13.96 -7.06
CA ASP A 114 28.86 14.42 -5.69
C ASP A 114 27.48 15.10 -5.50
N PHE A 115 26.58 14.88 -6.46
CA PHE A 115 25.21 15.39 -6.50
C PHE A 115 24.29 14.34 -7.12
N ASP A 116 23.00 14.39 -6.77
CA ASP A 116 21.98 13.52 -7.36
C ASP A 116 21.00 14.33 -8.22
N LEU A 117 20.53 13.70 -9.30
CA LEU A 117 19.42 14.19 -10.10
C LEU A 117 18.28 13.20 -9.94
N THR A 118 17.19 13.69 -9.40
CA THR A 118 15.97 12.91 -9.22
C THR A 118 14.84 13.56 -10.00
N THR A 119 14.10 12.73 -10.74
CA THR A 119 12.87 13.12 -11.43
C THR A 119 11.67 12.63 -10.64
N PRO A 120 10.50 13.27 -10.80
CA PRO A 120 9.25 12.75 -10.25
C PRO A 120 9.00 11.29 -10.70
N ASP A 121 9.29 10.97 -11.96
CA ASP A 121 9.10 9.62 -12.51
C ASP A 121 9.99 8.58 -11.81
N LYS A 122 11.25 8.95 -11.49
CA LYS A 122 12.17 8.06 -10.76
C LYS A 122 11.64 7.77 -9.36
N LEU A 123 11.15 8.79 -8.65
CA LEU A 123 10.53 8.59 -7.33
C LEU A 123 9.30 7.69 -7.42
N ILE A 124 8.40 7.94 -8.37
CA ILE A 124 7.20 7.11 -8.58
C ILE A 124 7.61 5.67 -8.86
N SER A 125 8.54 5.44 -9.77
CA SER A 125 8.99 4.08 -10.11
C SER A 125 9.64 3.34 -8.94
N GLN A 126 10.37 4.05 -8.06
CA GLN A 126 10.93 3.47 -6.85
C GLN A 126 9.83 3.09 -5.86
N PHE A 127 8.84 3.95 -5.65
CA PHE A 127 7.67 3.63 -4.83
C PHE A 127 6.88 2.45 -5.40
N ASP A 128 6.68 2.39 -6.71
CA ASP A 128 6.02 1.27 -7.39
C ASP A 128 6.78 -0.04 -7.17
N GLN A 129 8.11 -0.02 -7.27
CA GLN A 129 8.94 -1.19 -7.04
C GLN A 129 8.88 -1.68 -5.59
N ILE A 130 8.93 -0.76 -4.63
CA ILE A 130 8.80 -1.10 -3.20
C ILE A 130 7.41 -1.69 -2.95
N THR A 131 6.35 -1.04 -3.44
CA THR A 131 4.97 -1.48 -3.24
C THR A 131 4.72 -2.84 -3.88
N ALA A 132 5.26 -3.07 -5.09
CA ALA A 132 5.18 -4.36 -5.76
C ALA A 132 5.91 -5.47 -4.97
N SER A 133 7.07 -5.16 -4.39
CA SER A 133 7.84 -6.11 -3.57
C SER A 133 7.08 -6.48 -2.29
N VAL A 134 6.49 -5.48 -1.62
CA VAL A 134 5.63 -5.71 -0.45
C VAL A 134 4.41 -6.55 -0.83
N GLY A 135 3.79 -6.26 -1.98
CA GLY A 135 2.66 -7.03 -2.51
C GLY A 135 3.01 -8.50 -2.78
N LEU A 136 4.19 -8.77 -3.34
CA LEU A 136 4.66 -10.14 -3.58
C LEU A 136 4.86 -10.91 -2.26
N ILE A 137 5.45 -10.27 -1.25
CA ILE A 137 5.63 -10.89 0.07
C ILE A 137 4.26 -11.16 0.72
N ALA A 138 3.32 -10.22 0.63
CA ALA A 138 1.97 -10.41 1.13
C ALA A 138 1.27 -11.60 0.46
N ILE A 139 1.35 -11.71 -0.87
CA ILE A 139 0.81 -12.86 -1.62
C ILE A 139 1.46 -14.16 -1.17
N ALA A 140 2.77 -14.19 -0.95
CA ALA A 140 3.47 -15.40 -0.50
C ALA A 140 2.99 -15.84 0.90
N ILE A 141 2.92 -14.91 1.86
CA ILE A 141 2.45 -15.19 3.23
C ILE A 141 0.98 -15.63 3.22
N SER A 142 0.13 -14.92 2.47
CA SER A 142 -1.27 -15.30 2.28
C SER A 142 -1.38 -16.69 1.65
N GLY A 143 -0.56 -17.01 0.65
CA GLY A 143 -0.50 -18.33 0.02
C GLY A 143 -0.19 -19.45 1.01
N VAL A 144 0.79 -19.24 1.91
CA VAL A 144 1.09 -20.20 2.98
C VAL A 144 -0.11 -20.35 3.93
N GLY A 145 -0.74 -19.25 4.33
CA GLY A 145 -1.95 -19.29 5.16
C GLY A 145 -3.11 -20.05 4.51
N LEU A 146 -3.29 -19.85 3.20
CA LEU A 146 -4.29 -20.55 2.40
C LEU A 146 -4.01 -22.06 2.30
N LEU A 147 -2.75 -22.47 2.16
CA LEU A 147 -2.35 -23.88 2.20
C LEU A 147 -2.64 -24.51 3.56
N VAL A 148 -2.26 -23.85 4.65
CA VAL A 148 -2.53 -24.33 6.02
C VAL A 148 -4.03 -24.45 6.26
N GLY A 149 -4.81 -23.44 5.85
CA GLY A 149 -6.28 -23.48 5.92
C GLY A 149 -6.88 -24.62 5.09
N GLY A 150 -6.38 -24.81 3.86
CA GLY A 150 -6.81 -25.90 2.97
C GLY A 150 -6.53 -27.29 3.55
N ILE A 151 -5.36 -27.49 4.14
CA ILE A 151 -5.01 -28.73 4.87
C ILE A 151 -5.97 -28.95 6.05
N GLY A 152 -6.32 -27.88 6.77
CA GLY A 152 -7.30 -27.92 7.85
C GLY A 152 -8.68 -28.40 7.37
N VAL A 153 -9.18 -27.84 6.28
CA VAL A 153 -10.44 -28.27 5.64
C VAL A 153 -10.36 -29.73 5.23
N MET A 154 -9.26 -30.14 4.58
CA MET A 154 -9.05 -31.54 4.18
C MET A 154 -9.11 -32.49 5.38
N ASN A 155 -8.45 -32.15 6.49
CA ASN A 155 -8.43 -32.98 7.70
C ASN A 155 -9.81 -33.13 8.32
N ILE A 156 -10.56 -32.02 8.47
CA ILE A 156 -11.93 -32.07 9.00
C ILE A 156 -12.81 -32.94 8.10
N MET A 157 -12.68 -32.81 6.79
CA MET A 157 -13.44 -33.62 5.83
C MET A 157 -13.08 -35.11 5.92
N LEU A 158 -11.81 -35.47 6.12
CA LEU A 158 -11.42 -36.87 6.31
C LEU A 158 -12.02 -37.48 7.58
N VAL A 159 -11.98 -36.73 8.68
CA VAL A 159 -12.58 -37.15 9.95
C VAL A 159 -14.10 -37.32 9.78
N SER A 160 -14.76 -36.37 9.13
CA SER A 160 -16.20 -36.46 8.84
C SER A 160 -16.56 -37.67 7.98
N VAL A 161 -15.74 -38.01 6.98
CA VAL A 161 -15.94 -39.23 6.16
C VAL A 161 -15.81 -40.48 7.01
N THR A 162 -14.84 -40.53 7.93
CA THR A 162 -14.68 -41.69 8.81
C THR A 162 -15.84 -41.84 9.80
N GLU A 163 -16.34 -40.75 10.38
CA GLU A 163 -17.49 -40.77 11.29
C GLU A 163 -18.78 -41.17 10.57
N ARG A 164 -18.98 -40.71 9.33
CA ARG A 164 -20.17 -40.99 8.51
C ARG A 164 -20.02 -42.25 7.62
N THR A 165 -19.02 -43.10 7.86
CA THR A 165 -18.72 -44.29 7.02
C THR A 165 -19.96 -45.17 6.82
N ARG A 166 -20.70 -45.46 7.90
CA ARG A 166 -21.89 -46.32 7.87
C ARG A 166 -23.03 -45.72 7.03
N GLU A 167 -23.26 -44.41 7.15
CA GLU A 167 -24.28 -43.71 6.36
C GLU A 167 -23.96 -43.74 4.85
N ILE A 168 -22.68 -43.54 4.50
CA ILE A 168 -22.20 -43.62 3.11
C ILE A 168 -22.38 -45.03 2.55
N GLY A 169 -22.12 -46.05 3.38
CA GLY A 169 -22.35 -47.47 3.05
C GLY A 169 -23.81 -47.77 2.71
N VAL A 170 -24.74 -47.32 3.56
CA VAL A 170 -26.18 -47.46 3.32
C VAL A 170 -26.60 -46.79 2.01
N ARG A 171 -26.15 -45.55 1.73
CA ARG A 171 -26.48 -44.86 0.47
C ARG A 171 -26.00 -45.64 -0.76
N LYS A 172 -24.79 -46.19 -0.72
CA LYS A 172 -24.26 -47.00 -1.81
C LYS A 172 -24.98 -48.34 -1.96
N ALA A 173 -25.37 -48.99 -0.86
CA ALA A 173 -26.14 -50.23 -0.89
C ALA A 173 -27.53 -50.05 -1.54
N VAL A 174 -28.14 -48.86 -1.40
CA VAL A 174 -29.42 -48.49 -2.02
C VAL A 174 -29.23 -47.98 -3.47
N GLY A 175 -27.99 -47.90 -3.98
CA GLY A 175 -27.70 -47.64 -5.39
C GLY A 175 -27.10 -46.26 -5.71
N ALA A 176 -26.67 -45.47 -4.72
CA ALA A 176 -25.97 -44.21 -4.97
C ALA A 176 -24.66 -44.44 -5.76
N LYS A 177 -24.43 -43.66 -6.80
CA LYS A 177 -23.19 -43.75 -7.60
C LYS A 177 -22.04 -43.11 -6.85
N ARG A 178 -20.81 -43.50 -7.20
CA ARG A 178 -19.58 -42.87 -6.65
C ARG A 178 -19.58 -41.34 -6.86
N GLN A 179 -20.06 -40.89 -8.01
CA GLN A 179 -20.16 -39.46 -8.34
C GLN A 179 -21.11 -38.71 -7.40
N ASP A 180 -22.24 -39.30 -7.02
CA ASP A 180 -23.20 -38.66 -6.11
C ASP A 180 -22.57 -38.37 -4.74
N ILE A 181 -21.83 -39.36 -4.22
CA ILE A 181 -21.09 -39.23 -2.96
C ILE A 181 -19.95 -38.20 -3.10
N THR A 182 -19.20 -38.23 -4.20
CA THR A 182 -18.13 -37.24 -4.44
C THR A 182 -18.68 -35.82 -4.50
N PHE A 183 -19.76 -35.58 -5.25
CA PHE A 183 -20.36 -34.24 -5.34
C PHE A 183 -20.90 -33.77 -4.00
N GLN A 184 -21.53 -34.65 -3.22
CA GLN A 184 -22.02 -34.28 -1.89
C GLN A 184 -20.89 -33.74 -1.00
N PHE A 185 -19.80 -34.49 -0.87
CA PHE A 185 -18.66 -34.07 -0.03
C PHE A 185 -17.94 -32.85 -0.60
N LEU A 186 -17.89 -32.71 -1.93
CA LEU A 186 -17.32 -31.53 -2.57
C LEU A 186 -18.15 -30.27 -2.27
N PHE A 187 -19.49 -30.38 -2.34
CA PHE A 187 -20.40 -29.29 -1.97
C PHE A 187 -20.30 -28.95 -0.48
N GLU A 188 -20.11 -29.93 0.40
CA GLU A 188 -19.88 -29.68 1.83
C GLU A 188 -18.59 -28.89 2.05
N ALA A 189 -17.48 -29.30 1.42
CA ALA A 189 -16.20 -28.58 1.48
C ALA A 189 -16.28 -27.16 0.88
N MET A 190 -16.94 -27.01 -0.27
CA MET A 190 -17.17 -25.71 -0.91
C MET A 190 -18.07 -24.81 -0.07
N THR A 191 -19.08 -25.35 0.60
CA THR A 191 -19.96 -24.56 1.47
C THR A 191 -19.20 -24.06 2.69
N LEU A 192 -18.40 -24.93 3.33
CA LEU A 192 -17.56 -24.55 4.47
C LEU A 192 -16.56 -23.44 4.10
N THR A 193 -15.89 -23.58 2.97
CA THR A 193 -14.94 -22.56 2.49
C THR A 193 -15.63 -21.29 1.99
N THR A 194 -16.82 -21.39 1.39
CA THR A 194 -17.63 -20.22 1.01
C THR A 194 -18.02 -19.39 2.24
N VAL A 195 -18.54 -20.05 3.27
CA VAL A 195 -18.91 -19.38 4.53
C VAL A 195 -17.68 -18.78 5.20
N GLY A 196 -16.57 -19.53 5.27
CA GLY A 196 -15.30 -19.03 5.77
C GLY A 196 -14.77 -17.83 4.98
N GLY A 197 -14.89 -17.85 3.65
CA GLY A 197 -14.51 -16.77 2.76
C GLY A 197 -15.34 -15.50 2.97
N ILE A 198 -16.67 -15.63 3.11
CA ILE A 198 -17.56 -14.50 3.43
C ILE A 198 -17.19 -13.90 4.79
N LEU A 199 -17.03 -14.74 5.81
CA LEU A 199 -16.63 -14.28 7.15
C LEU A 199 -15.24 -13.62 7.13
N GLY A 200 -14.30 -14.17 6.36
CA GLY A 200 -12.98 -13.60 6.16
C GLY A 200 -13.02 -12.24 5.48
N ILE A 201 -13.88 -12.05 4.48
CA ILE A 201 -14.09 -10.75 3.81
C ILE A 201 -14.68 -9.73 4.79
N ILE A 202 -15.71 -10.12 5.54
CA ILE A 202 -16.31 -9.24 6.57
C ILE A 202 -15.26 -8.83 7.60
N PHE A 203 -14.45 -9.79 8.06
CA PHE A 203 -13.37 -9.54 9.00
C PHE A 203 -12.30 -8.61 8.41
N ALA A 204 -11.88 -8.83 7.17
CA ALA A 204 -10.91 -7.99 6.48
C ALA A 204 -11.42 -6.55 6.35
N VAL A 205 -12.68 -6.36 5.94
CA VAL A 205 -13.32 -5.04 5.85
C VAL A 205 -13.37 -4.35 7.21
N LEU A 206 -13.75 -5.07 8.26
CA LEU A 206 -13.80 -4.53 9.63
C LEU A 206 -12.42 -4.08 10.11
N VAL A 207 -11.39 -4.89 9.89
CA VAL A 207 -10.01 -4.54 10.22
C VAL A 207 -9.55 -3.32 9.43
N SER A 208 -9.86 -3.23 8.13
CA SER A 208 -9.54 -2.05 7.31
C SER A 208 -10.19 -0.78 7.88
N TYR A 209 -11.46 -0.82 8.28
CA TYR A 209 -12.12 0.34 8.90
C TYR A 209 -11.49 0.74 10.24
N ILE A 210 -11.08 -0.24 11.06
CA ILE A 210 -10.36 0.03 12.32
C ILE A 210 -9.02 0.71 12.03
N VAL A 211 -8.28 0.25 11.01
CA VAL A 211 -7.00 0.87 10.62
C VAL A 211 -7.21 2.31 10.14
N ILE A 212 -8.22 2.56 9.30
CA ILE A 212 -8.55 3.92 8.82
C ILE A 212 -8.94 4.83 10.00
N PHE A 213 -9.66 4.30 10.98
CA PHE A 213 -10.06 5.06 12.17
C PHE A 213 -8.84 5.54 12.98
N PHE A 214 -7.82 4.69 13.15
CA PHE A 214 -6.59 5.07 13.87
C PHE A 214 -5.59 5.82 12.99
N VAL A 215 -5.64 5.65 11.67
CA VAL A 215 -4.71 6.28 10.72
C VAL A 215 -5.47 6.87 9.52
N PRO A 216 -6.11 8.06 9.69
CA PRO A 216 -6.98 8.64 8.66
C PRO A 216 -6.24 9.07 7.38
N ALA A 217 -4.92 9.23 7.45
CA ALA A 217 -4.07 9.62 6.34
C ALA A 217 -3.76 8.47 5.37
N LEU A 218 -4.12 7.22 5.70
CA LEU A 218 -4.00 6.09 4.80
C LEU A 218 -5.24 5.99 3.90
N PRO A 219 -5.11 6.17 2.58
CA PRO A 219 -6.20 5.91 1.64
C PRO A 219 -6.35 4.40 1.44
N ALA A 220 -6.82 3.70 2.47
CA ALA A 220 -7.08 2.27 2.41
C ALA A 220 -8.42 2.02 1.70
N GLU A 221 -8.37 1.91 0.38
CA GLU A 221 -9.50 1.50 -0.43
C GLU A 221 -9.47 -0.01 -0.66
N ILE A 222 -10.62 -0.67 -0.51
CA ILE A 222 -10.78 -2.09 -0.79
C ILE A 222 -11.39 -2.22 -2.18
N PRO A 223 -10.59 -2.51 -3.23
CA PRO A 223 -11.12 -2.58 -4.57
C PRO A 223 -11.97 -3.85 -4.74
N MET A 224 -13.09 -3.72 -5.43
CA MET A 224 -14.05 -4.81 -5.62
C MET A 224 -13.43 -6.05 -6.28
N TRP A 225 -12.47 -5.86 -7.19
CA TRP A 225 -11.75 -6.96 -7.84
C TRP A 225 -10.97 -7.82 -6.82
N ALA A 226 -10.40 -7.23 -5.77
CA ALA A 226 -9.65 -7.97 -4.76
C ALA A 226 -10.58 -8.82 -3.89
N VAL A 227 -11.77 -8.30 -3.55
CA VAL A 227 -12.81 -9.05 -2.83
C VAL A 227 -13.27 -10.26 -3.64
N ILE A 228 -13.58 -10.04 -4.92
CA ILE A 228 -14.03 -11.11 -5.82
C ILE A 228 -12.92 -12.17 -5.99
N THR A 229 -11.67 -11.74 -6.18
CA THR A 229 -10.53 -12.65 -6.35
C THR A 229 -10.26 -13.45 -5.07
N GLY A 230 -10.28 -12.81 -3.90
CA GLY A 230 -10.11 -13.48 -2.62
C GLY A 230 -11.22 -14.50 -2.34
N PHE A 231 -12.48 -14.14 -2.65
CA PHE A 231 -13.61 -15.07 -2.56
C PHE A 231 -13.44 -16.27 -3.50
N ALA A 232 -13.11 -16.03 -4.77
CA ALA A 232 -12.90 -17.08 -5.76
C ALA A 232 -11.77 -18.04 -5.34
N VAL A 233 -10.66 -17.50 -4.82
CA VAL A 233 -9.54 -18.29 -4.30
C VAL A 233 -9.97 -19.13 -3.09
N SER A 234 -10.78 -18.59 -2.18
CA SER A 234 -11.30 -19.32 -1.02
C SER A 234 -12.14 -20.54 -1.45
N VAL A 235 -13.06 -20.35 -2.40
CA VAL A 235 -13.88 -21.44 -2.96
C VAL A 235 -13.02 -22.46 -3.72
N ALA A 236 -12.03 -21.99 -4.49
CA ALA A 236 -11.11 -22.85 -5.22
C ALA A 236 -10.28 -23.75 -4.29
N ILE A 237 -9.87 -23.25 -3.13
CA ILE A 237 -9.17 -24.05 -2.11
C ILE A 237 -10.09 -25.15 -1.58
N GLY A 238 -11.34 -24.83 -1.27
CA GLY A 238 -12.32 -25.84 -0.84
C GLY A 238 -12.54 -26.93 -1.88
N MET A 239 -12.57 -26.54 -3.16
CA MET A 239 -12.64 -27.50 -4.26
C MET A 239 -11.39 -28.39 -4.28
N VAL A 240 -10.18 -27.82 -4.36
CA VAL A 240 -8.91 -28.55 -4.48
C VAL A 240 -8.69 -29.50 -3.31
N PHE A 241 -8.80 -29.00 -2.07
CA PHE A 241 -8.57 -29.80 -0.86
C PHE A 241 -9.73 -30.73 -0.51
N GLY A 242 -10.94 -30.45 -1.01
CA GLY A 242 -12.11 -31.31 -0.86
C GLY A 242 -12.14 -32.51 -1.79
N VAL A 243 -11.45 -32.48 -2.94
CA VAL A 243 -11.45 -33.59 -3.91
C VAL A 243 -10.95 -34.89 -3.28
N TRP A 244 -9.81 -34.85 -2.59
CA TRP A 244 -9.21 -36.07 -2.04
C TRP A 244 -10.11 -36.82 -1.03
N PRO A 245 -10.64 -36.17 0.02
CA PRO A 245 -11.58 -36.82 0.94
C PRO A 245 -12.88 -37.26 0.23
N ALA A 246 -13.41 -36.47 -0.70
CA ALA A 246 -14.60 -36.83 -1.47
C ALA A 246 -14.40 -38.08 -2.33
N VAL A 247 -13.22 -38.22 -2.95
CA VAL A 247 -12.84 -39.43 -3.68
C VAL A 247 -12.68 -40.61 -2.72
N LYS A 248 -12.05 -40.42 -1.56
CA LYS A 248 -11.90 -41.47 -0.54
C LYS A 248 -13.26 -41.99 -0.06
N ALA A 249 -14.20 -41.10 0.26
CA ALA A 249 -15.57 -41.44 0.64
C ALA A 249 -16.31 -42.27 -0.44
N SER A 250 -16.19 -41.83 -1.70
CA SER A 250 -16.84 -42.51 -2.83
C SER A 250 -16.35 -43.94 -3.04
N ARG A 251 -15.11 -44.25 -2.65
CA ARG A 251 -14.46 -45.55 -2.85
C ARG A 251 -14.69 -46.57 -1.72
N LEU A 252 -15.33 -46.20 -0.61
CA LEU A 252 -15.68 -47.13 0.48
C LEU A 252 -16.54 -48.31 -0.03
N ASP A 253 -16.27 -49.54 0.41
CA ASP A 253 -17.05 -50.71 0.06
C ASP A 253 -18.35 -50.76 0.89
N PRO A 254 -19.54 -50.92 0.29
CA PRO A 254 -20.81 -51.01 1.02
C PRO A 254 -20.84 -52.12 2.08
N ILE A 255 -20.18 -53.25 1.82
CA ILE A 255 -20.18 -54.40 2.71
C ILE A 255 -19.28 -54.13 3.93
N GLU A 256 -18.08 -53.59 3.70
CA GLU A 256 -17.16 -53.25 4.80
C GLU A 256 -17.68 -52.09 5.65
N SER A 257 -18.30 -51.09 5.03
CA SER A 257 -18.84 -49.91 5.73
C SER A 257 -20.05 -50.21 6.61
N LEU A 258 -20.81 -51.28 6.34
CA LEU A 258 -21.89 -51.77 7.21
C LEU A 258 -21.41 -52.67 8.35
N ARG A 259 -20.19 -53.20 8.24
CA ARG A 259 -19.54 -54.05 9.26
C ARG A 259 -18.71 -53.24 10.28
N TYR A 260 -18.54 -51.95 10.03
CA TYR A 260 -17.88 -51.02 10.94
C TYR A 260 -18.82 -50.69 12.11
N GLU A 261 -18.37 -50.95 13.34
CA GLU A 261 -18.96 -50.41 14.58
C GLU A 261 -18.50 -48.97 14.82
#